data_AF-A0A7L5BR61-F1
#
_entry.id   AF-A0A7L5BR61-F1
#
_cell.length_a   1.000
_cell.length_b   1.000
_cell.length_c   1.000
_cell.angle_alpha   90.00
_cell.angle_beta   90.00
_cell.angle_gamma   90.00
#
_symmetry.space_group_name_H-M   'P 1'
#
loop_
_entity.id
_entity.type
_entity.pdbx_description
1 polymer ?
#
loop_
_entity_poly.entity_id
_entity_poly.type
_entity_poly.pdbx_seq_one_letter_code
_entity_poly.pdbx_strand_id
1 'polypeptide(L)' 'MATYRLGSSPAVHTPGIVAWAINGYHFEDDRPNCARSSWKTYNLPEIAADQLLSKKVPYTIEGETVVFTVSDESEPQ' A
#
# COMPACT_ATOMS: atom_id res chain seq x y z
N MET A 1 14.33 2.91 -7.45
CA MET A 1 13.90 2.72 -6.06
C MET A 1 13.02 3.91 -5.73
N ALA A 2 11.77 3.69 -5.36
CA ALA A 2 10.82 4.75 -5.07
C ALA A 2 10.34 4.66 -3.61
N THR A 3 10.35 5.78 -2.90
CA THR A 3 9.83 5.88 -1.53
C THR A 3 8.44 6.50 -1.56
N TYR A 4 7.46 5.77 -1.03
CA TYR A 4 6.09 6.23 -0.94
C TYR A 4 5.74 6.62 0.50
N ARG A 5 4.95 7.68 0.64
CA ARG A 5 4.48 8.21 1.92
C ARG A 5 2.96 8.33 1.86
N LEU A 6 2.28 7.44 2.57
CA LEU A 6 0.83 7.38 2.63
C LEU A 6 0.38 8.07 3.93
N GLY A 7 0.07 9.36 3.84
CA GLY A 7 -0.40 10.14 4.98
C GLY A 7 -1.86 9.80 5.33
N SER A 8 -2.22 9.92 6.60
CA SER A 8 -3.63 9.91 7.01
C SER A 8 -4.32 11.21 6.65
N SER A 9 -5.64 11.13 6.52
CA SER A 9 -6.52 12.29 6.36
C SER A 9 -7.60 12.26 7.44
N PRO A 10 -8.33 13.35 7.70
CA PRO A 10 -9.41 13.36 8.70
C PRO A 10 -10.48 12.29 8.46
N ALA A 11 -10.66 11.83 7.22
CA ALA A 11 -11.62 10.80 6.85
C ALA A 11 -11.02 9.38 6.82
N VAL A 12 -9.69 9.25 6.83
CA VAL A 12 -8.99 7.99 6.57
C VAL A 12 -7.77 7.84 7.47
N HIS A 13 -7.81 6.83 8.33
CA HIS A 13 -6.65 6.42 9.12
C HIS A 13 -5.80 5.39 8.36
N THR A 14 -4.75 5.87 7.70
CA THR A 14 -3.94 5.11 6.75
C THR A 14 -3.26 3.88 7.36
N PRO A 15 -2.65 3.92 8.55
CA PRO A 15 -2.05 2.73 9.16
C PRO A 15 -3.06 1.59 9.35
N GLY A 16 -4.28 1.92 9.77
CA GLY A 16 -5.37 0.96 9.94
C GLY A 16 -5.83 0.34 8.62
N ILE A 17 -5.98 1.17 7.57
CA ILE A 17 -6.33 0.68 6.23
C ILE A 17 -5.24 -0.23 5.68
N VAL A 18 -3.97 0.14 5.81
CA VAL A 18 -2.85 -0.68 5.33
C VAL A 18 -2.83 -2.02 6.07
N ALA A 19 -3.00 -2.03 7.40
CA ALA A 19 -3.06 -3.27 8.17
C ALA A 19 -4.25 -4.16 7.76
N TRP A 20 -5.44 -3.58 7.57
CA TRP A 20 -6.62 -4.29 7.08
C TRP A 20 -6.40 -4.88 5.68
N ALA A 21 -5.86 -4.08 4.77
CA ALA A 21 -5.62 -4.49 3.39
C ALA A 21 -4.55 -5.58 3.29
N ILE A 22 -3.49 -5.52 4.10
CA ILE A 22 -2.49 -6.60 4.23
C ILE A 22 -3.16 -7.91 4.67
N ASN A 23 -4.05 -7.84 5.66
CA ASN A 23 -4.78 -9.01 6.12
C ASN A 23 -5.76 -9.55 5.05
N GLY A 24 -6.46 -8.66 4.34
CA GLY A 24 -7.34 -9.02 3.22
C GLY A 24 -6.59 -9.64 2.04
N TYR A 25 -5.35 -9.19 1.78
CA TYR A 25 -4.52 -9.71 0.68
C TYR A 25 -4.10 -11.18 0.84
N HIS A 26 -4.18 -11.72 2.07
CA HIS A 26 -4.00 -13.15 2.31
C HIS A 26 -5.07 -14.00 1.63
N PHE A 27 -6.26 -13.46 1.38
CA PHE A 27 -7.37 -14.16 0.71
C PHE A 27 -7.30 -13.89 -0.80
N GLU A 28 -7.06 -14.93 -1.60
CA GLU A 28 -6.77 -14.80 -3.04
C GLU A 28 -7.93 -14.17 -3.82
N ASP A 29 -9.17 -14.48 -3.43
CA ASP A 29 -10.40 -13.91 -4.01
C ASP A 29 -10.58 -12.40 -3.74
N ASP A 30 -10.01 -11.88 -2.64
CA ASP A 30 -10.15 -10.47 -2.23
C ASP A 30 -8.99 -9.57 -2.69
N ARG A 31 -7.90 -10.16 -3.20
CA ARG A 31 -6.73 -9.43 -3.74
C ARG A 31 -7.11 -8.34 -4.75
N PRO A 32 -7.94 -8.58 -5.79
CA PRO A 32 -8.29 -7.54 -6.76
C PRO A 32 -9.09 -6.39 -6.14
N ASN A 33 -9.95 -6.64 -5.15
CA ASN A 33 -10.73 -5.59 -4.49
C ASN A 33 -9.88 -4.77 -3.50
N CYS A 34 -9.02 -5.45 -2.73
CA CYS A 34 -8.09 -4.79 -1.81
C CYS A 34 -7.05 -3.93 -2.56
N ALA A 35 -6.61 -4.38 -3.74
CA ALA A 35 -5.68 -3.62 -4.58
C ALA A 35 -6.35 -2.46 -5.34
N ARG A 36 -7.61 -2.60 -5.81
CA ARG A 36 -8.24 -1.52 -6.60
C ARG A 36 -8.79 -0.36 -5.79
N SER A 37 -9.36 -0.63 -4.61
CA SER A 37 -10.16 0.37 -3.90
C SER A 37 -9.32 1.32 -3.07
N SER A 38 -8.29 0.82 -2.39
CA SER A 38 -7.55 1.61 -1.40
C SER A 38 -6.43 2.44 -2.02
N TRP A 39 -5.80 1.97 -3.10
CA TRP A 39 -4.56 2.55 -3.63
C TRP A 39 -4.76 3.68 -4.63
N LYS A 40 -5.90 3.72 -5.32
CA LYS A 40 -6.25 4.87 -6.19
C LYS A 40 -6.32 6.18 -5.42
N THR A 41 -6.78 6.13 -4.17
CA THR A 41 -6.83 7.30 -3.28
C THR A 41 -5.45 7.86 -2.98
N TYR A 42 -4.41 7.02 -2.97
CA TYR A 42 -3.03 7.42 -2.71
C TYR A 42 -2.18 7.59 -3.98
N ASN A 43 -2.80 7.49 -5.16
CA ASN A 43 -2.12 7.50 -6.45
C ASN A 43 -0.92 6.53 -6.50
N LEU A 44 -1.06 5.38 -5.84
CA LEU A 44 0.00 4.39 -5.71
C LEU A 44 -0.06 3.40 -6.88
N PRO A 45 1.07 3.10 -7.56
CA PRO A 45 1.08 2.11 -8.64
C PRO A 45 0.78 0.70 -8.10
N GLU A 46 0.11 -0.11 -8.92
CA GLU A 46 -0.33 -1.47 -8.54
C GLU A 46 0.84 -2.36 -8.09
N ILE A 47 2.02 -2.20 -8.70
CA ILE A 47 3.23 -2.94 -8.32
C ILE A 47 3.70 -2.57 -6.91
N ALA A 48 3.68 -1.29 -6.56
CA ALA A 48 4.06 -0.84 -5.22
C ALA A 48 3.04 -1.28 -4.16
N ALA A 49 1.75 -1.27 -4.53
CA ALA A 49 0.68 -1.83 -3.71
C ALA A 49 0.86 -3.33 -3.46
N ASP A 50 1.14 -4.13 -4.51
CA ASP A 50 1.42 -5.57 -4.38
C ASP A 50 2.58 -5.82 -3.42
N GLN A 51 3.70 -5.11 -3.59
CA GLN A 51 4.88 -5.29 -2.76
C GLN A 51 4.61 -4.97 -1.27
N LEU A 52 3.84 -3.92 -1.00
CA LEU A 52 3.45 -3.56 0.35
C LEU A 52 2.48 -4.59 0.96
N LEU A 53 1.45 -4.99 0.20
CA LEU A 53 0.40 -5.91 0.66
C LEU A 53 0.89 -7.34 0.86
N SER A 54 1.76 -7.82 -0.02
CA SER A 54 2.42 -9.12 0.09
C SER A 54 3.52 -9.16 1.15
N LYS A 55 3.79 -8.03 1.83
CA LYS A 55 4.91 -7.86 2.78
C LYS A 55 6.28 -8.16 2.15
N LYS A 56 6.44 -8.03 0.83
CA LYS A 56 7.73 -8.14 0.14
C LYS A 56 8.68 -7.02 0.54
N VAL A 57 8.14 -5.84 0.86
CA VAL A 57 8.91 -4.70 1.37
C VAL A 57 8.53 -4.39 2.82
N PRO A 58 9.51 -4.05 3.67
CA PRO A 58 9.22 -3.51 4.99
C PRO A 58 8.60 -2.12 4.85
N TYR A 59 7.69 -1.79 5.76
CA TYR A 59 7.14 -0.45 5.92
C TYR A 59 7.31 0.02 7.37
N THR A 60 7.39 1.33 7.56
CA THR A 60 7.42 1.99 8.86
C THR A 60 6.22 2.92 9.00
N ILE A 61 5.85 3.22 10.24
CA ILE A 61 4.78 4.16 10.55
C ILE A 61 5.41 5.37 11.25
N GLU A 62 5.38 6.52 10.58
CA GLU A 62 5.83 7.81 11.12
C GLU A 62 4.58 8.61 11.56
N GLY A 63 4.19 8.46 12.83
CA GLY A 63 2.96 9.04 13.37
C GLY A 63 1.72 8.40 12.75
N GLU A 64 1.07 9.11 11.82
CA GLU A 64 -0.08 8.61 11.05
C GLU A 64 0.24 8.40 9.57
N THR A 65 1.53 8.36 9.20
CA THR A 65 1.99 8.17 7.83
C THR A 65 2.66 6.81 7.68
N VAL A 66 2.23 6.01 6.69
CA VAL A 66 2.92 4.77 6.32
C VAL A 66 3.99 5.08 5.28
N VAL A 67 5.22 4.67 5.53
CA VAL A 67 6.37 4.93 4.67
C VAL A 67 7.02 3.61 4.27
N PHE A 68 7.23 3.42 2.98
CA PHE A 68 7.87 2.21 2.45
C PHE A 68 8.65 2.53 1.18
N THR A 69 9.66 1.71 0.92
CA THR A 69 10.54 1.85 -0.25
C THR A 69 10.40 0.62 -1.11
N VAL A 70 10.13 0.82 -2.39
CA VAL A 70 10.11 -0.26 -3.39
C VAL A 70 11.33 -0.15 -4.30
N SER A 71 11.89 -1.28 -4.69
CA SER A 71 12.90 -1.33 -5.74
C SER A 71 12.22 -1.11 -7.11
N ASP A 72 12.90 -0.38 -7.99
CA ASP A 72 12.36 -0.01 -9.30
C ASP A 72 12.23 -1.25 -10.18
N GLU A 73 11.05 -1.86 -10.16
CA GLU A 73 10.46 -2.56 -11.32
C GLU A 73 9.10 -1.90 -11.62
N SER A 74 9.01 -0.59 -11.41
CA SER A 74 7.80 0.22 -11.60
C SER A 74 8.01 1.22 -12.73
N GLU A 75 8.58 0.77 -13.85
CA GLU A 75 8.49 1.51 -15.11
C GLU A 75 7.19 1.10 -15.82
N PRO A 76 6.24 2.01 -16.06
CA PRO A 76 5.19 1.77 -17.04
C PRO A 76 5.84 1.82 -18.43
N GLN A 77 5.89 0.69 -19.13
CA GLN A 77 6.08 0.67 -20.59
C GLN A 77 4.78 1.06 -21.30
#